data_AF-A0A352WUS4-F1
#
_entry.id   AF-A0A352WUS4-F1
#
_cell.length_a   1.000
_cell.length_b   1.000
_cell.length_c   1.000
_cell.angle_alpha   90.00
_cell.angle_beta   90.00
_cell.angle_gamma   90.00
#
_symmetry.space_group_name_H-M   'P 1'
#
loop_
_entity.id
_entity.type
_entity.pdbx_description
1 polymer ?
#
loop_
_entity_poly.entity_id
_entity_poly.type
_entity_poly.pdbx_seq_one_letter_code
_entity_poly.pdbx_strand_id
1 'polypeptide(L)'
;MSRFLNTQYQTLSVYVPGEQPQDMPYIKLNTNESPYPPSPQVLKAVGVATLEDLRLYPDPTCAVLAEKLATLYRVNPENIFLSNGSDDILQFAFLSLCPCGAIFPDITYGFYPVFADLHSIPYTKIPLNEDFTLDISAYFGVEKTIFIANPNAPT
;
A
#
# COMPACT_ATOMS: atom_id res chain seq x y z
N MET A 1 3.17 -19.65 -24.82
CA MET A 1 2.60 -19.31 -23.49
C MET A 1 1.55 -20.36 -23.10
N SER A 2 1.33 -20.59 -21.81
CA SER A 2 0.43 -21.65 -21.30
C SER A 2 -1.05 -21.32 -21.56
N ARG A 3 -1.80 -22.26 -22.14
CA ARG A 3 -3.27 -22.15 -22.36
C ARG A 3 -4.10 -22.06 -21.08
N PHE A 4 -3.49 -22.33 -19.93
CA PHE A 4 -4.13 -22.28 -18.63
C PHE A 4 -3.97 -20.91 -17.94
N LEU A 5 -3.13 -20.02 -18.49
CA LEU A 5 -2.97 -18.67 -17.97
C LEU A 5 -4.10 -17.78 -18.49
N ASN A 6 -4.76 -17.07 -17.58
CA ASN A 6 -5.73 -16.05 -17.94
C ASN A 6 -5.04 -15.00 -18.83
N THR A 7 -5.61 -14.73 -20.00
CA THR A 7 -5.05 -13.82 -20.99
C THR A 7 -4.90 -12.39 -20.47
N GLN A 8 -5.73 -11.98 -19.51
CA GLN A 8 -5.63 -10.65 -18.89
C GLN A 8 -4.29 -10.41 -18.20
N TYR A 9 -3.65 -11.46 -17.70
CA TYR A 9 -2.37 -11.36 -17.00
C TYR A 9 -1.15 -11.34 -17.95
N GLN A 10 -1.37 -11.58 -19.25
CA GLN A 10 -0.27 -11.65 -20.22
C GLN A 10 0.28 -10.27 -20.60
N THR A 11 -0.53 -9.22 -20.43
CA THR A 11 -0.18 -7.83 -20.76
C THR A 11 0.21 -7.01 -19.53
N LEU A 12 0.21 -7.62 -18.33
CA LEU A 12 0.59 -6.92 -17.11
C LEU A 12 2.07 -6.53 -17.15
N SER A 13 2.33 -5.26 -16.89
CA SER A 13 3.67 -4.79 -16.57
C SER A 13 3.92 -5.03 -15.10
N VAL A 14 4.99 -5.78 -14.79
CA VAL A 14 5.37 -6.04 -13.40
C VAL A 14 5.83 -4.75 -12.73
N TYR A 15 5.52 -4.60 -11.44
CA TYR A 15 6.13 -3.56 -10.63
C TYR A 15 7.66 -3.71 -10.64
N VAL A 16 8.36 -2.60 -10.83
CA VAL A 16 9.82 -2.55 -10.78
C VAL A 16 10.23 -2.00 -9.42
N PRO A 17 10.73 -2.85 -8.50
CA PRO A 17 11.21 -2.39 -7.21
C PRO A 17 12.46 -1.51 -7.36
N GLY A 18 12.75 -0.72 -6.32
CA GLY A 18 14.01 0.02 -6.23
C GLY A 18 15.21 -0.92 -6.27
N GLU A 19 16.29 -0.49 -6.92
CA GLU A 19 17.51 -1.26 -7.09
C GLU A 19 18.14 -1.70 -5.75
N GLN A 20 18.65 -2.93 -5.68
CA GLN A 20 19.33 -3.45 -4.49
C GLN A 20 20.62 -4.19 -4.88
N PRO A 21 21.70 -3.47 -5.22
CA PRO A 21 22.98 -4.07 -5.55
C PRO A 21 23.60 -4.75 -4.30
N GLN A 22 24.31 -5.87 -4.51
CA GLN A 22 24.86 -6.74 -3.44
C GLN A 22 26.37 -6.96 -3.55
N ASP A 23 27.02 -6.33 -4.53
CA ASP A 23 28.45 -6.46 -4.84
C ASP A 23 29.35 -5.71 -3.86
N MET A 24 28.82 -4.69 -3.17
CA MET A 24 29.52 -3.96 -2.13
C MET A 24 28.56 -3.40 -1.07
N PRO A 25 29.07 -2.91 0.06
CA PRO A 25 28.25 -2.17 1.02
C PRO A 25 27.82 -0.81 0.45
N TYR A 26 26.52 -0.51 0.51
CA TYR A 26 25.93 0.75 0.05
C TYR A 26 25.31 1.55 1.20
N ILE A 27 25.29 2.87 1.06
CA ILE A 27 24.36 3.73 1.80
C ILE A 27 23.03 3.72 1.03
N LYS A 28 22.05 2.97 1.52
CA LYS A 28 20.76 2.77 0.85
C LYS A 28 19.79 3.91 1.17
N LEU A 29 19.40 4.68 0.14
CA LEU A 29 18.53 5.85 0.26
C LEU A 29 17.37 5.84 -0.76
N ASN A 30 16.97 4.67 -1.28
CA ASN A 30 16.11 4.57 -2.46
C ASN A 30 14.72 3.94 -2.21
N THR A 31 14.39 3.52 -1.00
CA THR A 31 13.10 2.86 -0.69
C THR A 31 12.41 3.40 0.57
N ASN A 32 12.76 4.59 1.02
CA ASN A 32 12.15 5.26 2.19
C ASN A 32 12.17 4.45 3.51
N GLU A 33 13.17 3.59 3.68
CA GLU A 33 13.35 2.83 4.91
C GLU A 33 13.83 3.72 6.06
N SER A 34 13.41 3.40 7.29
CA SER A 34 13.96 4.06 8.48
C SER A 34 15.46 3.76 8.61
N PRO A 35 16.31 4.77 8.86
CA PRO A 35 17.73 4.54 9.12
C PRO A 35 18.00 3.96 10.52
N TYR A 36 17.00 3.99 11.41
CA TYR A 36 17.10 3.49 12.78
C TYR A 36 16.57 2.07 12.90
N PRO A 37 17.14 1.25 13.80
CA PRO A 37 16.55 -0.04 14.16
C PRO A 37 15.17 0.15 14.81
N PRO A 38 14.35 -0.91 14.86
CA PRO A 38 13.08 -0.86 15.58
C PRO A 38 13.29 -0.57 17.07
N SER A 39 12.24 -0.10 17.75
CA SER A 39 12.27 0.15 19.19
C SER A 39 12.75 -1.08 19.97
N PRO A 40 13.58 -0.92 21.03
CA PRO A 40 13.98 -2.04 21.90
C PRO A 40 12.79 -2.81 22.50
N GLN A 41 11.62 -2.16 22.64
CA GLN A 41 10.40 -2.82 23.09
C GLN A 41 9.86 -3.82 22.06
N VAL A 42 10.03 -3.56 20.76
CA VAL A 42 9.68 -4.50 19.69
C VAL A 42 10.58 -5.72 19.75
N LEU A 43 11.88 -5.54 19.92
CA LEU A 43 12.84 -6.64 20.06
C LEU A 43 12.52 -7.54 21.26
N LYS A 44 12.10 -6.94 22.37
CA LYS A 44 11.64 -7.68 23.55
C LYS A 44 10.33 -8.43 23.30
N ALA A 45 9.39 -7.82 22.57
CA ALA A 45 8.09 -8.42 22.29
C ALA A 45 8.18 -9.63 21.35
N VAL A 46 9.10 -9.64 20.38
CA VAL A 46 9.33 -10.74 19.42
C VAL A 46 10.21 -11.86 20.01
N GLY A 47 10.51 -11.81 21.32
CA GLY A 47 11.42 -12.74 21.98
C GLY A 47 10.97 -14.22 21.97
N VAL A 48 11.75 -15.06 22.68
CA VAL A 48 11.65 -16.54 22.63
C VAL A 48 10.23 -17.09 22.80
N ALA A 49 9.41 -16.51 23.69
CA ALA A 49 8.02 -16.95 23.88
C ALA A 49 7.16 -16.84 22.61
N THR A 50 7.33 -15.78 21.82
CA THR A 50 6.65 -15.63 20.53
C THR A 50 7.07 -16.71 19.53
N LEU A 51 8.35 -17.11 19.57
CA LEU A 51 8.87 -18.14 18.66
C LEU A 51 8.27 -19.52 18.96
N GLU A 52 8.06 -19.86 20.23
CA GLU A 52 7.41 -21.12 20.61
C GLU A 52 5.97 -21.18 20.10
N ASP A 53 5.25 -20.07 20.17
CA ASP A 53 3.83 -19.96 19.80
C ASP A 53 3.57 -19.95 18.28
N LEU A 54 4.60 -19.87 17.43
CA LEU A 54 4.46 -19.91 15.96
C LEU A 54 3.81 -21.20 15.43
N ARG A 55 3.68 -22.24 16.26
CA ARG A 55 2.92 -23.46 15.94
C ARG A 55 1.39 -23.27 15.97
N LEU A 56 0.91 -22.14 16.47
CA LEU A 56 -0.51 -21.81 16.64
C LEU A 56 -0.94 -20.73 15.65
N TYR A 57 -2.23 -20.72 15.31
CA TYR A 57 -2.79 -19.58 14.58
C TYR A 57 -2.80 -18.33 15.47
N PRO A 58 -2.52 -17.14 14.92
CA PRO A 58 -2.64 -15.89 15.65
C PRO A 58 -4.12 -15.53 15.88
N ASP A 59 -4.36 -14.51 16.70
CA ASP A 59 -5.68 -13.88 16.81
C ASP A 59 -6.13 -13.35 15.44
N PRO A 60 -7.20 -13.89 14.84
CA PRO A 60 -7.65 -13.49 13.51
C PRO A 60 -8.19 -12.06 13.46
N THR A 61 -8.53 -11.48 14.62
CA THR A 61 -9.08 -10.11 14.72
C THR A 61 -8.04 -9.06 15.06
N CYS A 62 -6.87 -9.48 15.55
CA CYS A 62 -5.82 -8.59 16.07
C CYS A 62 -6.37 -7.56 17.07
N ALA A 63 -7.30 -7.97 17.95
CA ALA A 63 -8.12 -7.09 18.79
C ALA A 63 -7.27 -6.13 19.64
N VAL A 64 -6.20 -6.65 20.24
CA VAL A 64 -5.29 -5.85 21.10
C VAL A 64 -4.60 -4.72 20.30
N LEU A 65 -4.24 -4.97 19.03
CA LEU A 65 -3.65 -3.94 18.19
C LEU A 65 -4.71 -2.93 17.74
N ALA A 66 -5.88 -3.41 17.34
CA ALA A 66 -6.99 -2.56 16.90
C ALA A 66 -7.42 -1.58 18.00
N GLU A 67 -7.60 -2.03 19.24
CA GLU A 67 -7.95 -1.18 20.39
C GLU A 67 -6.90 -0.09 20.68
N LYS A 68 -5.61 -0.45 20.59
CA LYS A 68 -4.51 0.51 20.81
C LYS A 68 -4.45 1.57 19.72
N LEU A 69 -4.64 1.18 18.46
CA LEU A 69 -4.67 2.12 17.34
C LEU A 69 -5.91 3.01 17.37
N ALA A 70 -7.07 2.45 17.70
CA ALA A 70 -8.31 3.20 17.88
C ALA A 70 -8.14 4.30 18.94
N THR A 71 -7.52 3.96 20.08
CA THR A 71 -7.20 4.92 21.13
C THR A 71 -6.22 6.00 20.65
N LEU A 72 -5.14 5.60 19.95
CA LEU A 72 -4.11 6.51 19.43
C LEU A 72 -4.70 7.53 18.46
N TYR A 73 -5.54 7.07 17.53
CA TYR A 73 -6.15 7.90 16.49
C TYR A 73 -7.49 8.52 16.89
N ARG A 74 -7.99 8.23 18.10
CA ARG A 74 -9.26 8.73 18.64
C ARG A 74 -10.47 8.38 17.78
N VAL A 75 -10.52 7.13 17.33
CA VAL A 75 -11.64 6.52 16.59
C VAL A 75 -12.14 5.28 17.33
N ASN A 76 -13.22 4.66 16.88
CA ASN A 76 -13.67 3.41 17.46
C ASN A 76 -12.91 2.21 16.85
N PRO A 77 -12.83 1.06 17.56
CA PRO A 77 -12.19 -0.15 17.03
C PRO A 77 -12.75 -0.61 15.68
N GLU A 78 -14.06 -0.46 15.45
CA GLU A 78 -14.71 -0.78 14.17
C GLU A 78 -14.28 0.11 12.99
N ASN A 79 -13.56 1.21 13.26
CA ASN A 79 -12.97 2.05 12.23
C ASN A 79 -11.53 1.62 11.86
N ILE A 80 -10.98 0.60 12.53
CA ILE A 80 -9.63 0.10 12.28
C ILE A 80 -9.71 -1.20 11.46
N PHE A 81 -9.05 -1.19 10.29
CA PHE A 81 -8.82 -2.37 9.48
C PHE A 81 -7.33 -2.70 9.46
N LEU A 82 -6.97 -3.96 9.73
CA LEU A 82 -5.60 -4.44 9.82
C LEU A 82 -5.32 -5.42 8.69
N SER A 83 -4.14 -5.29 8.08
CA SER A 83 -3.64 -6.18 7.02
C SER A 83 -2.12 -6.28 7.07
N ASN A 84 -1.54 -7.13 6.24
CA ASN A 84 -0.10 -7.31 6.15
C ASN A 84 0.55 -6.24 5.26
N GLY A 85 0.48 -4.99 5.71
CA GLY A 85 0.98 -3.82 4.99
C GLY A 85 -0.11 -3.08 4.21
N SER A 86 0.16 -1.83 3.87
CA SER A 86 -0.81 -0.94 3.21
C SER A 86 -1.20 -1.38 1.80
N ASP A 87 -0.34 -2.14 1.11
CA ASP A 87 -0.63 -2.65 -0.23
C ASP A 87 -1.82 -3.62 -0.23
N ASP A 88 -1.98 -4.44 0.83
CA ASP A 88 -3.17 -5.29 0.99
C ASP A 88 -4.45 -4.45 1.15
N ILE A 89 -4.38 -3.35 1.93
CA ILE A 89 -5.52 -2.43 2.11
C ILE A 89 -5.87 -1.78 0.78
N LEU A 90 -4.87 -1.31 0.03
CA LEU A 90 -5.07 -0.72 -1.29
C LEU A 90 -5.66 -1.73 -2.26
N GLN A 91 -5.17 -2.97 -2.29
CA GLN A 91 -5.75 -4.04 -3.10
C GLN A 91 -7.25 -4.21 -2.79
N PHE A 92 -7.64 -4.31 -1.52
CA PHE A 92 -9.05 -4.40 -1.15
C PHE A 92 -9.83 -3.14 -1.53
N ALA A 93 -9.26 -1.94 -1.38
CA ALA A 93 -9.90 -0.70 -1.78
C ALA A 93 -10.16 -0.66 -3.30
N PHE A 94 -9.21 -1.10 -4.12
CA PHE A 94 -9.41 -1.23 -5.57
C PHE A 94 -10.54 -2.22 -5.88
N LEU A 95 -10.53 -3.40 -5.27
CA LEU A 95 -11.55 -4.43 -5.50
C LEU A 95 -12.95 -4.05 -5.03
N SER A 96 -13.06 -3.35 -3.90
CA SER A 96 -14.35 -3.10 -3.24
C SER A 96 -14.94 -1.72 -3.52
N LEU A 97 -14.10 -0.72 -3.79
CA LEU A 97 -14.52 0.67 -3.88
C LEU A 97 -14.44 1.24 -5.29
N CYS A 98 -13.98 0.53 -6.32
CA CYS A 98 -13.80 1.11 -7.68
C CYS A 98 -14.81 0.60 -8.73
N PRO A 99 -16.13 0.62 -8.50
CA PRO A 99 -17.10 0.08 -9.47
C PRO A 99 -17.12 0.86 -10.80
N CYS A 100 -16.76 2.14 -10.77
CA CYS A 100 -16.69 3.02 -11.94
C CYS A 100 -15.24 3.33 -12.38
N GLY A 101 -14.26 2.64 -11.78
CA GLY A 101 -12.83 2.91 -12.00
C GLY A 101 -12.17 3.74 -10.91
N ALA A 102 -10.87 3.96 -11.09
CA ALA A 102 -10.01 4.73 -10.19
C ALA A 102 -9.52 6.02 -10.84
N ILE A 103 -9.14 7.00 -10.02
CA ILE A 103 -8.49 8.23 -10.48
C ILE A 103 -7.42 8.66 -9.46
N PHE A 104 -6.25 9.05 -9.95
CA PHE A 104 -5.10 9.42 -9.12
C PHE A 104 -4.13 10.32 -9.91
N PRO A 105 -3.15 10.97 -9.26
CA PRO A 105 -2.16 11.77 -9.97
C PRO A 105 -1.29 10.93 -10.91
N ASP A 106 -0.71 11.53 -11.94
CA ASP A 106 0.21 10.85 -12.87
C ASP A 106 1.58 10.55 -12.23
N ILE A 107 2.03 11.42 -11.32
CA ILE A 107 3.21 11.26 -10.47
C ILE A 107 2.74 11.03 -9.03
N THR A 108 2.70 9.77 -8.62
CA THR A 108 2.28 9.33 -7.28
C THR A 108 2.79 7.92 -7.00
N TYR A 109 2.22 7.23 -6.00
CA TYR A 109 2.56 5.86 -5.67
C TYR A 109 2.39 4.91 -6.87
N GLY A 110 3.51 4.33 -7.31
CA GLY A 110 3.58 3.56 -8.56
C GLY A 110 2.75 2.27 -8.60
N PHE A 111 2.24 1.82 -7.46
CA PHE A 111 1.39 0.61 -7.38
C PHE A 111 -0.07 0.85 -7.77
N TYR A 112 -0.57 2.09 -7.79
CA TYR A 112 -1.97 2.36 -8.21
C TYR A 112 -2.30 1.82 -9.61
N PRO A 113 -1.50 2.09 -10.68
CA PRO A 113 -1.75 1.47 -11.97
C PRO A 113 -1.59 -0.06 -11.94
N VAL A 114 -0.66 -0.59 -11.12
CA VAL A 114 -0.46 -2.05 -10.98
C VAL A 114 -1.71 -2.72 -10.41
N PHE A 115 -2.31 -2.16 -9.35
CA PHE A 115 -3.57 -2.68 -8.80
C PHE A 115 -4.72 -2.55 -9.79
N ALA A 116 -4.81 -1.42 -10.49
CA ALA A 116 -5.85 -1.20 -11.48
C ALA A 116 -5.76 -2.22 -12.63
N ASP A 117 -4.57 -2.40 -13.19
CA ASP A 117 -4.30 -3.36 -14.27
C ASP A 117 -4.54 -4.81 -13.81
N LEU A 118 -4.06 -5.17 -12.61
CA LEU A 118 -4.24 -6.52 -12.03
C LEU A 118 -5.72 -6.91 -11.90
N HIS A 119 -6.57 -5.94 -11.59
CA HIS A 119 -7.99 -6.16 -11.35
C HIS A 119 -8.89 -5.70 -12.51
N SER A 120 -8.31 -5.35 -13.67
CA SER A 120 -9.03 -4.85 -14.85
C SER A 120 -9.93 -3.65 -14.54
N ILE A 121 -9.48 -2.77 -13.63
CA ILE A 121 -10.18 -1.56 -13.22
C ILE A 121 -9.72 -0.41 -14.13
N PRO A 122 -10.62 0.26 -14.85
CA PRO A 122 -10.24 1.42 -15.65
C PRO A 122 -9.77 2.55 -14.74
N TYR A 123 -8.70 3.25 -15.13
CA TYR A 123 -8.21 4.37 -14.34
C TYR A 123 -7.90 5.61 -15.17
N THR A 124 -7.86 6.76 -14.51
CA THR A 124 -7.46 8.04 -15.09
C THR A 124 -6.32 8.63 -14.26
N LYS A 125 -5.29 9.10 -14.96
CA LYS A 125 -4.17 9.85 -14.35
C LYS A 125 -4.39 11.34 -14.58
N ILE A 126 -4.29 12.13 -13.53
CA ILE A 126 -4.37 13.60 -13.59
C ILE A 126 -2.96 14.17 -13.42
N PRO A 127 -2.47 15.00 -14.36
CA PRO A 127 -1.19 15.69 -14.21
C PRO A 127 -1.14 16.50 -12.92
N LEU A 128 -0.02 16.41 -12.20
CA LEU A 128 0.30 17.41 -11.17
C LEU A 128 0.57 18.79 -11.81
N ASN A 129 0.45 19.84 -10.99
CA ASN A 129 0.92 21.16 -11.36
C ASN A 129 2.46 21.17 -11.51
N GLU A 130 3.01 22.22 -12.13
CA GLU A 130 4.47 22.38 -12.31
C GLU A 130 5.24 22.40 -10.98
N ASP A 131 4.60 22.80 -9.88
CA ASP A 131 5.15 22.81 -8.52
C ASP A 131 4.89 21.49 -7.75
N PHE A 132 4.47 20.45 -8.46
CA PHE A 132 4.09 19.13 -7.94
C PHE A 132 2.89 19.12 -6.97
N THR A 133 2.12 20.21 -6.91
CA THR A 133 0.86 20.23 -6.16
C THR A 133 -0.28 19.59 -6.96
N LEU A 134 -1.34 19.17 -6.25
CA LEU A 134 -2.56 18.67 -6.87
C LEU A 134 -3.42 19.82 -7.41
N ASP A 135 -3.89 19.71 -8.66
CA ASP A 135 -5.07 20.45 -9.09
C ASP A 135 -6.32 19.80 -8.51
N ILE A 136 -6.76 20.28 -7.34
CA ILE A 136 -7.93 19.75 -6.63
C ILE A 136 -9.21 19.86 -7.50
N SER A 137 -9.30 20.88 -8.34
CA SER A 137 -10.50 21.14 -9.14
C SER A 137 -10.74 20.04 -10.19
N ALA A 138 -9.67 19.41 -10.68
CA ALA A 138 -9.73 18.29 -11.62
C ALA A 138 -10.40 17.02 -11.06
N TYR A 139 -10.59 16.94 -9.73
CA TYR A 139 -11.23 15.79 -9.07
C TYR A 139 -12.71 16.03 -8.73
N PHE A 140 -13.24 17.24 -8.91
CA PHE A 140 -14.63 17.55 -8.58
C PHE A 140 -15.62 16.94 -9.58
N GLY A 141 -16.72 16.39 -9.06
CA GLY A 141 -17.79 15.80 -9.88
C GLY A 141 -17.41 14.48 -10.57
N VAL A 142 -16.23 13.93 -10.29
CA VAL A 142 -15.78 12.66 -10.87
C VAL A 142 -16.49 11.50 -10.17
N GLU A 143 -17.18 10.67 -10.95
CA GLU A 143 -17.85 9.45 -10.46
C GLU A 143 -16.88 8.24 -10.43
N LYS A 144 -15.67 8.44 -9.91
CA LYS A 144 -14.63 7.39 -9.75
C LYS A 144 -14.04 7.46 -8.35
N THR A 145 -13.35 6.41 -7.95
CA THR A 145 -12.69 6.38 -6.65
C THR A 145 -11.35 7.08 -6.72
N ILE A 146 -11.21 8.11 -5.90
CA ILE A 146 -10.05 9.01 -5.89
C ILE A 146 -9.02 8.48 -4.90
N PHE A 147 -7.80 8.21 -5.37
CA PHE A 147 -6.66 7.85 -4.54
C PHE A 147 -5.66 9.01 -4.52
N ILE A 148 -5.35 9.49 -3.31
CA ILE A 148 -4.39 10.57 -3.07
C ILE A 148 -3.41 10.11 -1.99
N ALA A 149 -2.13 10.03 -2.33
CA ALA A 149 -1.06 9.92 -1.34
C ALA A 149 -0.78 11.30 -0.75
N ASN A 150 -0.82 11.42 0.58
CA ASN A 150 -0.54 12.68 1.27
C ASN A 150 0.22 12.44 2.60
N PRO A 151 1.49 12.86 2.72
CA PRO A 151 2.33 13.49 1.68
C PRO A 151 2.49 12.62 0.44
N ASN A 152 2.57 13.23 -0.74
CA ASN A 152 2.74 12.50 -1.99
C ASN A 152 4.20 12.02 -2.13
N ALA A 153 4.39 10.88 -2.77
CA ALA A 153 5.70 10.36 -3.16
C ALA A 153 5.65 10.02 -4.65
N PRO A 154 6.66 10.37 -5.46
CA PRO A 154 8.01 10.82 -5.06
C PRO A 154 8.25 12.35 -5.15
N THR A 155 7.19 13.16 -5.22
CA THR A 155 7.27 14.62 -5.43
C THR A 155 8.05 15.38 -4.38
#